data_AF-S7X6K1-F1
#
_entry.id   AF-S7X6K1-F1
#
_cell.length_a   1.000
_cell.length_b   1.000
_cell.length_c   1.000
_cell.angle_alpha   90.00
_cell.angle_beta   90.00
_cell.angle_gamma   90.00
#
_symmetry.space_group_name_H-M   'P 1'
#
loop_
_entity.id
_entity.type
_entity.pdbx_description
1 polymer ?
#
loop_
_entity_poly.entity_id
_entity_poly.type
_entity_poly.pdbx_seq_one_letter_code
_entity_poly.pdbx_strand_id
1 'polypeptide(L)'
;MWRWQLNQVPLVYDMEIKGIIAVIGVIFGMSLLFYSLFKITKYAFFVNLIWTVICLGLLFNFSYYEKQWYIVLLLIGCILLLINTVLYVFLHKEKYNFDAKHQVNFKTKHGSFKINNIKRGASIIGAAGSGKTESVVFNFLQHFSNYKFSGVIHDYKNFEITEMAFPLFEKNKLILK
;
A
#
# COMPACT_ATOMS: atom_id res chain seq x y z
N MET A 1 40.19 23.77 45.99
CA MET A 1 39.89 22.47 45.35
C MET A 1 38.42 22.33 44.92
N TRP A 2 37.44 22.77 45.71
CA TRP A 2 36.00 22.64 45.42
C TRP A 2 35.42 23.47 44.25
N ARG A 3 36.09 24.55 43.83
CA ARG A 3 35.58 25.48 42.79
C ARG A 3 35.79 24.99 41.36
N TRP A 4 36.66 24.00 41.15
CA TRP A 4 36.89 23.37 39.84
C TRP A 4 35.88 22.25 39.52
N GLN A 5 35.33 21.56 40.53
CA GLN A 5 34.29 20.55 40.31
C GLN A 5 32.95 21.17 39.91
N LEU A 6 32.58 22.34 40.48
CA LEU A 6 31.33 23.05 40.14
C LEU A 6 31.28 23.58 38.69
N ASN A 7 32.43 23.89 38.08
CA ASN A 7 32.51 24.32 36.67
C ASN A 7 32.52 23.15 35.67
N GLN A 8 32.72 21.91 36.12
CA GLN A 8 32.73 20.72 35.26
C GLN A 8 31.31 20.13 35.08
N VAL A 9 30.43 20.27 36.08
CA VAL A 9 29.03 19.82 36.02
C VAL A 9 28.23 20.46 34.87
N PRO A 10 28.25 21.79 34.65
CA PRO A 10 27.50 22.39 33.53
C PRO A 10 28.08 22.01 32.16
N LEU A 11 29.40 21.82 32.04
CA LEU A 11 30.04 21.41 30.79
C LEU A 11 29.68 19.98 30.38
N VAL A 12 29.61 19.05 31.34
CA VAL A 12 29.19 17.66 31.10
C VAL A 12 27.72 17.61 30.67
N TYR A 13 26.84 18.36 31.34
CA TYR A 13 25.42 18.48 30.97
C TYR A 13 25.23 19.05 29.56
N ASP A 14 25.97 20.09 29.19
CA ASP A 14 25.91 20.67 27.84
C ASP A 14 26.39 19.70 26.76
N MET A 15 27.38 18.86 27.06
CA MET A 15 27.86 17.82 26.14
C MET A 15 26.83 16.69 25.97
N GLU A 16 26.15 16.27 27.04
CA GLU A 16 25.09 15.26 26.97
C GLU A 16 23.86 15.75 26.18
N ILE A 17 23.44 17.00 26.41
CA ILE A 17 22.31 17.60 25.69
C ILE A 17 22.61 17.74 24.19
N LYS A 18 23.83 18.16 23.82
CA LYS A 18 24.26 18.22 22.40
C LYS A 18 24.26 16.84 21.75
N GLY A 19 24.66 15.80 22.48
CA GLY A 19 24.61 14.41 22.00
C GLY A 19 23.18 13.93 21.73
N ILE A 20 22.25 14.20 22.66
CA ILE A 20 20.83 13.84 22.51
C ILE A 20 20.21 14.57 21.30
N ILE A 21 20.49 15.87 21.14
CA ILE A 21 20.01 16.66 20.00
C ILE A 21 20.55 16.08 18.67
N ALA A 22 21.81 15.67 18.63
CA ALA A 22 22.41 15.06 17.45
C ALA A 22 21.72 13.72 17.09
N VAL A 23 21.45 12.86 18.07
CA VAL A 23 20.75 11.57 17.84
C VAL A 23 19.32 11.80 17.32
N ILE A 24 18.57 12.73 17.91
CA ILE A 24 17.23 13.08 17.44
C ILE A 24 17.30 13.62 16.00
N GLY A 25 18.28 14.46 15.70
CA GLY A 25 18.51 14.99 14.35
C GLY A 25 18.77 13.88 13.32
N VAL A 26 19.56 12.86 13.68
CA VAL A 26 19.84 11.70 12.82
C VAL A 26 18.57 10.88 12.57
N ILE A 27 17.78 10.59 13.62
CA ILE A 27 16.52 9.83 13.49
C ILE A 27 15.55 10.59 12.59
N PHE A 28 15.40 11.89 12.81
CA PHE A 28 14.52 12.74 12.01
C PHE A 28 14.96 12.79 10.54
N GLY A 29 16.25 13.05 10.28
CA GLY A 29 16.80 13.05 8.93
C GLY A 29 16.60 11.71 8.20
N MET A 30 16.84 10.61 8.90
CA MET A 30 16.67 9.25 8.35
C MET A 30 15.21 8.94 8.03
N SER A 31 14.27 9.35 8.90
CA SER A 31 12.84 9.18 8.66
C SER A 31 12.37 9.92 7.39
N LEU A 32 12.94 11.10 7.13
CA LEU A 32 12.61 11.93 5.99
C LEU A 32 13.14 11.31 4.68
N LEU A 33 14.34 10.72 4.74
CA LEU A 33 14.88 9.90 3.65
C LEU A 33 14.02 8.68 3.36
N PHE A 34 13.60 7.93 4.38
CA PHE A 34 12.73 6.77 4.21
C PHE A 34 11.40 7.14 3.54
N TYR A 35 10.77 8.20 4.03
CA TYR A 35 9.54 8.73 3.42
C TYR A 35 9.72 9.06 1.94
N SER A 36 10.84 9.70 1.59
CA SER A 36 11.15 10.09 0.21
C SER A 36 11.34 8.87 -0.69
N LEU A 37 12.04 7.84 -0.19
CA LEU A 37 12.29 6.60 -0.93
C LEU A 37 11.02 5.79 -1.19
N PHE A 38 10.08 5.76 -0.24
CA PHE A 38 8.75 5.15 -0.42
C PHE A 38 7.93 5.80 -1.52
N LYS A 39 8.15 7.07 -1.81
CA LYS A 39 7.46 7.79 -2.90
C LYS A 39 8.06 7.50 -4.28
N ILE A 40 9.37 7.23 -4.34
CA ILE A 40 10.11 7.09 -5.60
C ILE A 40 10.19 5.62 -6.05
N THR A 41 10.40 4.69 -5.11
CA THR A 41 10.81 3.31 -5.44
C THR A 41 9.83 2.25 -4.94
N LYS A 42 9.59 1.21 -5.75
CA LYS A 42 8.79 0.04 -5.34
C LYS A 42 9.50 -0.80 -4.27
N TYR A 43 10.83 -0.83 -4.31
CA TYR A 43 11.69 -1.59 -3.40
C TYR A 43 12.17 -0.78 -2.19
N ALA A 44 11.50 0.33 -1.87
CA ALA A 44 11.89 1.26 -0.81
C ALA A 44 12.18 0.58 0.52
N PHE A 45 11.39 -0.43 0.89
CA PHE A 45 11.58 -1.18 2.14
C PHE A 45 12.96 -1.84 2.22
N PHE A 46 13.40 -2.52 1.16
CA PHE A 46 14.70 -3.19 1.12
C PHE A 46 15.86 -2.18 1.07
N VAL A 47 15.70 -1.10 0.30
CA VAL A 47 16.70 -0.03 0.23
C VAL A 47 16.88 0.62 1.60
N ASN A 48 15.77 0.93 2.29
CA ASN A 48 15.79 1.48 3.65
C ASN A 48 16.46 0.51 4.63
N LEU A 49 16.21 -0.80 4.51
CA LEU A 49 16.82 -1.82 5.37
C LEU A 49 18.34 -1.86 5.19
N ILE A 50 18.83 -1.83 3.95
CA ILE A 50 20.26 -1.76 3.65
C ILE A 50 20.86 -0.49 4.26
N TRP A 51 20.18 0.65 4.10
CA TRP A 51 20.64 1.92 4.65
C TRP A 51 20.69 1.90 6.19
N THR A 52 19.71 1.29 6.85
CA THR A 52 19.75 1.07 8.32
C THR A 52 20.95 0.23 8.74
N VAL A 53 21.25 -0.87 8.03
CA VAL A 53 22.40 -1.73 8.34
C VAL A 53 23.72 -0.98 8.15
N ILE A 54 23.85 -0.19 7.09
CA ILE A 54 25.04 0.65 6.86
C ILE A 54 25.21 1.67 8.00
N CYS A 55 24.14 2.37 8.38
CA CYS A 55 24.19 3.33 9.48
C CYS A 55 24.59 2.68 10.82
N LEU A 56 24.03 1.51 11.14
CA LEU A 56 24.39 0.76 12.34
C LEU A 56 25.85 0.28 12.29
N GLY A 57 26.34 -0.17 11.13
CA GLY A 57 27.73 -0.58 10.93
C GLY A 57 28.73 0.58 11.09
N LEU A 58 28.40 1.78 10.60
CA LEU A 58 29.21 2.98 10.80
C LEU A 58 29.25 3.40 12.28
N LEU A 59 28.09 3.37 12.96
CA LEU A 59 28.01 3.67 14.40
C LEU A 59 28.79 2.65 15.24
N PHE A 60 28.75 1.38 14.88
CA PHE A 60 29.54 0.32 15.54
C PHE A 60 31.04 0.60 15.49
N ASN A 61 31.57 1.03 14.34
CA ASN A 61 32.99 1.37 14.20
C ASN A 61 33.40 2.59 15.05
N PHE A 62 32.51 3.56 15.25
CA PHE A 62 32.82 4.78 16.00
C PHE A 62 32.68 4.60 17.52
N SER A 63 31.70 3.83 17.98
CA SER A 63 31.34 3.71 19.41
C SER A 63 31.95 2.50 20.13
N TYR A 64 32.92 1.80 19.52
CA TYR A 64 33.57 0.62 20.11
C TYR A 64 34.15 0.84 21.52
N TYR A 65 34.48 2.08 21.87
CA TYR A 65 35.18 2.45 23.12
C TYR A 65 34.27 2.69 24.33
N GLU A 66 32.94 2.72 24.18
CA GLU A 66 31.97 3.04 25.24
C GLU A 66 31.34 1.78 25.86
N LYS A 67 31.22 1.68 27.19
CA LYS A 67 30.74 0.45 27.89
C LYS A 67 29.28 0.04 27.59
N GLN A 68 28.49 0.87 26.91
CA GLN A 68 27.05 0.65 26.67
C GLN A 68 26.61 0.83 25.20
N TRP A 69 27.54 0.77 24.24
CA TRP A 69 27.25 1.01 22.81
C TRP A 69 26.15 0.10 22.23
N TYR A 70 26.01 -1.13 22.74
CA TYR A 70 25.02 -2.10 22.26
C TYR A 70 23.58 -1.67 22.55
N ILE A 71 23.32 -0.96 23.66
CA ILE A 71 21.98 -0.47 24.02
C ILE A 71 21.55 0.63 23.05
N VAL A 72 22.49 1.55 22.73
CA VAL A 72 22.24 2.67 21.81
C VAL A 72 21.99 2.16 20.38
N LEU A 73 22.79 1.20 19.91
CA LEU A 73 22.56 0.58 18.60
C LEU A 73 21.21 -0.13 18.52
N LEU A 74 20.84 -0.89 19.57
CA LEU A 74 19.57 -1.60 19.61
C LEU A 74 18.39 -0.62 19.60
N LEU A 75 18.46 0.44 20.41
CA LEU A 75 17.40 1.45 20.48
C LEU A 75 17.20 2.16 19.13
N ILE A 76 18.28 2.65 18.51
CA ILE A 76 18.22 3.34 17.21
C ILE A 76 17.77 2.38 16.10
N GLY A 77 18.31 1.17 16.07
CA GLY A 77 17.92 0.14 15.10
C GLY A 77 16.44 -0.22 15.20
N CYS A 78 15.93 -0.46 16.41
CA CYS A 78 14.52 -0.78 16.63
C CYS A 78 13.59 0.36 16.20
N ILE A 79 13.91 1.61 16.56
CA ILE A 79 13.09 2.77 16.17
C ILE A 79 13.05 2.92 14.64
N LEU A 80 14.19 2.79 13.96
CA LEU A 80 14.26 2.90 12.50
C LEU A 80 13.51 1.78 11.79
N LEU A 81 13.61 0.54 12.29
CA LEU A 81 12.85 -0.60 11.76
C LEU A 81 11.35 -0.43 11.95
N LEU A 82 10.92 0.08 13.10
CA LEU A 82 9.51 0.39 13.37
C LEU A 82 9.00 1.44 12.39
N ILE A 83 9.73 2.54 12.21
CA ILE A 83 9.36 3.60 11.25
C ILE A 83 9.27 3.03 9.83
N ASN A 84 10.25 2.23 9.39
CA ASN A 84 10.23 1.64 8.04
C ASN A 84 9.01 0.71 7.85
N THR A 85 8.63 -0.04 8.87
CA THR A 85 7.47 -0.94 8.84
C THR A 85 6.15 -0.16 8.77
N VAL A 86 6.00 0.89 9.60
CA VAL A 86 4.82 1.77 9.57
C VAL A 86 4.69 2.42 8.20
N LEU A 87 5.77 2.98 7.66
CA LEU A 87 5.77 3.60 6.34
C LEU A 87 5.42 2.59 5.24
N TYR A 88 5.93 1.35 5.33
CA TYR A 88 5.57 0.29 4.38
C TYR A 88 4.06 0.03 4.37
N VAL A 89 3.42 -0.15 5.52
CA VAL A 89 1.98 -0.44 5.59
C VAL A 89 1.12 0.68 5.00
N PHE A 90 1.49 1.95 5.22
CA PHE A 90 0.69 3.08 4.78
C PHE A 90 0.98 3.56 3.35
N LEU A 91 2.24 3.46 2.90
CA LEU A 91 2.68 4.03 1.62
C LEU A 91 2.85 2.96 0.54
N HIS A 92 3.04 1.69 0.90
CA HIS A 92 3.17 0.63 -0.09
C HIS A 92 1.83 0.34 -0.75
N LYS A 93 1.62 0.95 -1.92
CA LYS A 93 0.48 0.64 -2.78
C LYS A 93 0.89 -0.42 -3.78
N GLU A 94 0.35 -1.63 -3.63
CA GLU A 94 0.48 -2.65 -4.67
C GLU A 94 -0.24 -2.16 -5.93
N LYS A 95 0.51 -1.93 -7.00
CA LYS A 95 -0.04 -1.78 -8.35
C LYS A 95 -0.34 -3.17 -8.88
N TYR A 96 -1.56 -3.64 -8.68
CA TYR A 96 -2.04 -4.84 -9.35
C TYR A 96 -2.25 -4.56 -10.84
N ASN A 97 -1.42 -5.14 -11.69
CA ASN A 97 -1.66 -5.17 -13.12
C ASN A 97 -2.73 -6.22 -13.40
N PHE A 98 -4.00 -5.83 -13.32
CA PHE A 98 -5.08 -6.68 -13.80
C PHE A 98 -5.12 -6.63 -15.33
N ASP A 99 -5.39 -7.76 -15.96
CA ASP A 99 -5.68 -7.81 -17.39
C ASP A 99 -6.96 -6.99 -17.67
N ALA A 100 -6.98 -6.26 -18.78
CA ALA A 100 -8.17 -5.52 -19.24
C ALA A 100 -9.40 -6.44 -19.36
N LYS A 101 -9.20 -7.72 -19.71
CA LYS A 101 -10.26 -8.72 -19.76
C LYS A 101 -10.99 -8.91 -18.42
N HIS A 102 -10.30 -8.73 -17.29
CA HIS A 102 -10.87 -8.93 -15.96
C HIS A 102 -11.33 -7.64 -15.28
N GLN A 103 -11.21 -6.52 -16.00
CA GLN A 103 -11.56 -5.19 -15.54
C GLN A 103 -12.86 -4.71 -16.17
N VAL A 104 -13.94 -4.64 -15.39
CA VAL A 104 -15.27 -4.24 -15.89
C VAL A 104 -15.48 -2.76 -15.63
N ASN A 105 -15.73 -1.99 -16.69
CA ASN A 105 -16.08 -0.56 -16.58
C ASN A 105 -17.60 -0.38 -16.63
N PHE A 106 -18.15 0.34 -15.66
CA PHE A 106 -19.55 0.70 -15.60
C PHE A 106 -19.72 2.14 -16.05
N LYS A 107 -20.67 2.36 -16.95
CA LYS A 107 -21.07 3.70 -17.36
C LYS A 107 -21.91 4.32 -16.26
N THR A 108 -21.38 5.35 -15.61
CA THR A 108 -22.05 6.12 -14.57
C THR A 108 -22.34 7.53 -15.07
N LYS A 109 -23.42 8.17 -14.57
CA LYS A 109 -23.74 9.57 -14.93
C LYS A 109 -22.61 10.54 -14.55
N HIS A 110 -21.91 10.25 -13.45
CA HIS A 110 -20.77 11.01 -12.95
C HIS A 110 -19.64 10.06 -12.55
N GLY A 111 -18.42 10.36 -13.02
CA GLY A 111 -17.23 9.55 -12.77
C GLY A 111 -17.17 8.26 -13.60
N SER A 112 -16.14 7.45 -13.35
CA SER A 112 -15.98 6.12 -13.93
C SER A 112 -15.93 5.09 -12.80
N PHE A 113 -16.93 4.21 -12.72
CA PHE A 113 -16.89 3.09 -11.79
C PHE A 113 -16.25 1.86 -12.46
N LYS A 114 -15.19 1.33 -11.87
CA LYS A 114 -14.41 0.22 -12.43
C LYS A 114 -14.20 -0.87 -11.40
N ILE A 115 -14.56 -2.10 -11.76
CA ILE A 115 -14.24 -3.30 -10.98
C ILE A 115 -12.94 -3.86 -11.52
N ASN A 116 -11.90 -3.86 -10.69
CA ASN A 116 -10.55 -4.22 -11.11
C ASN A 116 -10.33 -5.72 -11.34
N ASN A 117 -11.08 -6.59 -10.65
CA ASN A 117 -10.89 -8.03 -10.73
C ASN A 117 -12.20 -8.81 -10.58
N ILE A 118 -12.85 -9.11 -11.71
CA ILE A 118 -14.07 -9.91 -11.72
C ILE A 118 -13.85 -11.40 -11.39
N LYS A 119 -12.62 -11.91 -11.41
CA LYS A 119 -12.35 -13.33 -11.04
C LYS A 119 -12.69 -13.64 -9.59
N ARG A 120 -12.67 -12.62 -8.72
CA ARG A 120 -13.04 -12.77 -7.31
C ARG A 120 -14.55 -12.85 -7.09
N GLY A 121 -15.34 -12.77 -8.16
CA GLY A 121 -16.79 -12.68 -8.10
C GLY A 121 -17.26 -11.26 -7.76
N ALA A 122 -18.57 -11.06 -7.91
CA ALA A 122 -19.25 -9.82 -7.52
C ALA A 122 -20.62 -10.19 -6.96
N SER A 123 -21.07 -9.46 -5.94
CA SER A 123 -22.43 -9.56 -5.40
C SER A 123 -23.15 -8.24 -5.65
N ILE A 124 -24.38 -8.31 -6.17
CA ILE A 124 -25.19 -7.14 -6.51
C ILE A 124 -26.39 -7.12 -5.57
N ILE A 125 -26.47 -6.10 -4.73
CA ILE A 125 -27.54 -5.94 -3.73
C ILE A 125 -28.20 -4.58 -3.95
N GLY A 126 -29.51 -4.51 -3.74
CA GLY A 126 -30.29 -3.28 -3.91
C GLY A 126 -31.79 -3.53 -3.77
N ALA A 127 -32.55 -2.48 -3.48
CA ALA A 127 -34.01 -2.55 -3.28
C ALA A 127 -34.77 -2.91 -4.57
N ALA A 128 -36.05 -3.28 -4.47
CA ALA A 128 -36.91 -3.40 -5.65
C ALA A 128 -36.95 -2.06 -6.42
N GLY A 129 -36.95 -2.12 -7.75
CA GLY A 129 -36.94 -0.91 -8.60
C GLY A 129 -35.63 -0.11 -8.64
N SER A 130 -34.57 -0.52 -7.93
CA SER A 130 -33.27 0.19 -7.92
C SER A 130 -32.44 0.07 -9.21
N GLY A 131 -32.94 -0.63 -10.24
CA GLY A 131 -32.24 -0.75 -11.52
C GLY A 131 -31.01 -1.68 -11.51
N LYS A 132 -30.88 -2.61 -10.57
CA LYS A 132 -29.76 -3.59 -10.51
C LYS A 132 -29.51 -4.30 -11.86
N THR A 133 -30.60 -4.76 -12.48
CA THR A 133 -30.59 -5.51 -13.73
C THR A 133 -30.08 -4.65 -14.89
N GLU A 134 -30.70 -3.49 -15.11
CA GLU A 134 -30.37 -2.60 -16.23
C GLU A 134 -29.02 -1.89 -16.07
N SER A 135 -28.65 -1.49 -14.86
CA SER A 135 -27.44 -0.69 -14.63
C SER A 135 -26.19 -1.53 -14.36
N VAL A 136 -26.34 -2.69 -13.70
CA VAL A 136 -25.20 -3.51 -13.27
C VAL A 136 -25.11 -4.81 -14.09
N VAL A 137 -26.18 -5.61 -14.13
CA VAL A 137 -26.16 -6.92 -14.82
C VAL A 137 -25.92 -6.75 -16.32
N PHE A 138 -26.59 -5.79 -16.96
CA PHE A 138 -26.39 -5.52 -18.39
C PHE A 138 -24.94 -5.15 -18.72
N ASN A 139 -24.29 -4.30 -17.91
CA ASN A 139 -22.88 -3.93 -18.11
C ASN A 139 -21.95 -5.15 -17.97
N PHE A 140 -22.24 -6.05 -17.03
CA PHE A 140 -21.51 -7.32 -16.92
C PHE A 140 -21.69 -8.18 -18.17
N LEU A 141 -22.93 -8.39 -18.63
CA LEU A 141 -23.21 -9.18 -19.83
C LEU A 141 -22.52 -8.59 -21.08
N GLN A 142 -22.56 -7.26 -21.23
CA GLN A 142 -21.87 -6.56 -22.31
C GLN A 142 -20.36 -6.80 -22.26
N HIS A 143 -19.75 -6.67 -21.08
CA HIS A 143 -18.32 -6.95 -20.89
C HIS A 143 -17.98 -8.41 -21.19
N PHE A 144 -18.78 -9.35 -20.67
CA PHE A 144 -18.56 -10.78 -20.87
C PHE A 144 -18.70 -11.20 -22.32
N SER A 145 -19.67 -10.64 -23.03
CA SER A 145 -19.84 -10.87 -24.46
C SER A 145 -18.66 -10.31 -25.26
N ASN A 146 -18.21 -9.08 -24.97
CA ASN A 146 -17.08 -8.45 -25.68
C ASN A 146 -15.76 -9.23 -25.50
N TYR A 147 -15.51 -9.77 -24.31
CA TYR A 147 -14.32 -10.56 -24.00
C TYR A 147 -14.52 -12.08 -24.17
N LYS A 148 -15.66 -12.50 -24.73
CA LYS A 148 -16.02 -13.90 -25.03
C LYS A 148 -15.84 -14.83 -23.83
N PHE A 149 -16.36 -14.42 -22.68
CA PHE A 149 -16.37 -15.27 -21.50
C PHE A 149 -17.38 -16.41 -21.66
N SER A 150 -16.97 -17.62 -21.30
CA SER A 150 -17.86 -18.76 -21.10
C SER A 150 -18.47 -18.71 -19.70
N GLY A 151 -19.74 -19.07 -19.57
CA GLY A 151 -20.42 -19.13 -18.28
C GLY A 151 -21.81 -19.72 -18.39
N VAL A 152 -22.47 -19.89 -17.24
CA VAL A 152 -23.86 -20.33 -17.14
C VAL A 152 -24.66 -19.20 -16.51
N ILE A 153 -25.78 -18.84 -17.14
CA ILE A 153 -26.72 -17.86 -16.61
C ILE A 153 -27.88 -18.63 -15.99
N HIS A 154 -28.05 -18.49 -14.68
CA HIS A 154 -29.23 -19.02 -14.00
C HIS A 154 -30.25 -17.89 -13.85
N ASP A 155 -31.27 -17.89 -14.70
CA ASP A 155 -32.31 -16.87 -14.73
C ASP A 155 -33.61 -17.39 -14.11
N TYR A 156 -33.88 -16.97 -12.89
CA TYR A 156 -35.07 -17.39 -12.15
C TYR A 156 -36.28 -16.46 -12.38
N LYS A 157 -36.06 -15.27 -12.97
CA LYS A 157 -37.06 -14.20 -13.02
C LYS A 157 -37.59 -14.02 -14.44
N ASN A 158 -38.44 -14.94 -14.87
CA ASN A 158 -39.19 -14.88 -16.13
C ASN A 158 -38.34 -14.53 -17.37
N PHE A 159 -37.12 -15.06 -17.46
CA PHE A 159 -36.20 -14.86 -18.59
C PHE A 159 -35.74 -13.41 -18.84
N GLU A 160 -35.90 -12.47 -17.89
CA GLU A 160 -35.47 -11.07 -18.04
C GLU A 160 -33.97 -10.93 -18.38
N ILE A 161 -33.11 -11.74 -17.76
CA ILE A 161 -31.66 -11.69 -18.01
C ILE A 161 -31.34 -12.32 -19.35
N THR A 162 -32.05 -13.41 -19.67
CA THR A 162 -31.90 -14.15 -20.93
C THR A 162 -32.23 -13.27 -22.13
N GLU A 163 -33.34 -12.50 -22.07
CA GLU A 163 -33.74 -11.55 -23.12
C GLU A 163 -32.69 -10.47 -23.37
N MET A 164 -32.02 -9.98 -22.32
CA MET A 164 -30.93 -9.02 -22.48
C MET A 164 -29.64 -9.67 -23.02
N ALA A 165 -29.35 -10.90 -22.59
CA ALA A 165 -28.13 -11.60 -22.97
C ALA A 165 -28.18 -12.01 -24.44
N PHE A 166 -29.28 -12.61 -24.90
CA PHE A 166 -29.40 -13.16 -26.25
C PHE A 166 -28.88 -12.23 -27.37
N PRO A 167 -29.36 -10.99 -27.51
CA PRO A 167 -28.90 -10.08 -28.56
C PRO A 167 -27.44 -9.64 -28.39
N LEU A 168 -26.93 -9.54 -27.15
CA LEU A 168 -25.55 -9.15 -26.88
C LEU A 168 -24.56 -10.22 -27.32
N PHE A 169 -24.88 -11.50 -27.10
CA PHE A 169 -23.99 -12.61 -27.45
C PHE A 169 -24.11 -12.98 -28.93
N GLU A 170 -25.31 -12.93 -29.50
CA GLU A 170 -25.53 -13.13 -30.95
C GLU A 170 -24.76 -12.10 -31.77
N LYS A 171 -24.81 -10.82 -31.38
CA LYS A 171 -24.05 -9.74 -32.04
C LYS A 171 -22.54 -10.03 -32.10
N ASN A 172 -22.01 -10.68 -31.06
CA ASN A 172 -20.60 -11.05 -30.97
C ASN A 172 -20.31 -12.45 -31.52
N LYS A 173 -21.27 -13.05 -32.24
CA LYS A 173 -21.20 -14.40 -32.84
C LYS A 173 -20.91 -15.49 -31.81
N LEU A 174 -21.43 -15.32 -30.60
CA LEU A 174 -21.36 -16.29 -29.53
C LEU A 174 -22.68 -17.07 -29.46
N ILE A 175 -22.57 -18.39 -29.35
CA ILE A 175 -23.72 -19.28 -29.25
C ILE A 175 -24.12 -19.36 -27.77
N LEU A 176 -25.33 -18.90 -27.46
CA LEU A 176 -26.01 -19.25 -26.21
C LEU A 176 -26.75 -20.57 -26.44
N LYS A 177 -26.54 -21.53 -25.55
CA LYS A 177 -27.20 -22.85 -25.56
C LYS A 177 -28.12 -22.98 -24.37
#